data_AF-A0ABD5DIE4-F1
#
_entry.id   AF-A0ABD5DIE4-F1
#
_cell.length_a   1.000
_cell.length_b   1.000
_cell.length_c   1.000
_cell.angle_alpha   90.00
_cell.angle_beta   90.00
_cell.angle_gamma   90.00
#
_symmetry.space_group_name_H-M   'P 1'
#
loop_
_entity.id
_entity.type
_entity.pdbx_description
1 polymer ?
#
loop_
_entity_poly.entity_id
_entity_poly.type
_entity_poly.pdbx_seq_one_letter_code
_entity_poly.pdbx_strand_id
1 'polypeptide(L)' 'MSERLHNDVDPIETRDWLQAIESVIREEGVERAQYLIDQLLSEARKGGVKVAAGASAGNYVNTIAVEDEPEYPGNLD' A
#
# COMPACT_ATOMS: atom_id res chain seq x y z
N MET A 1 12.92 -11.30 3.57
CA MET A 1 12.74 -12.58 2.84
C MET A 1 11.24 -12.79 2.69
N SER A 2 10.63 -12.15 1.69
CA SER A 2 9.21 -12.41 1.38
C SER A 2 9.17 -13.76 0.68
N GLU A 3 8.56 -14.76 1.31
CA GLU A 3 8.15 -15.98 0.62
C GLU A 3 7.24 -15.56 -0.52
N ARG A 4 7.78 -15.52 -1.75
CA ARG A 4 6.93 -15.59 -2.94
C ARG A 4 6.15 -16.89 -2.78
N LEU A 5 4.84 -16.80 -2.54
CA LEU A 5 3.94 -17.91 -2.81
C LEU A 5 4.13 -18.22 -4.30
N HIS A 6 4.97 -19.21 -4.60
CA HIS A 6 5.27 -19.61 -5.97
C HIS A 6 4.09 -20.35 -6.62
N ASN A 7 2.96 -20.46 -5.92
CA ASN A 7 1.70 -20.92 -6.48
C ASN A 7 0.55 -20.23 -5.75
N ASP A 8 0.04 -19.15 -6.35
CA ASP A 8 -1.23 -18.57 -5.92
C ASP A 8 -2.32 -19.65 -6.07
N VAL A 9 -3.03 -19.95 -4.99
CA VAL A 9 -4.04 -21.02 -4.97
C VAL A 9 -5.27 -20.62 -5.77
N ASP A 10 -5.58 -19.32 -5.80
CA ASP A 10 -6.65 -18.76 -6.62
C ASP A 10 -6.22 -17.40 -7.22
N PRO A 11 -5.58 -17.41 -8.41
CA PRO A 11 -5.14 -16.18 -9.06
C PRO A 11 -6.30 -15.29 -9.52
N ILE A 12 -7.52 -15.83 -9.65
CA ILE A 12 -8.69 -15.04 -10.04
C ILE A 12 -9.13 -14.21 -8.85
N GLU A 13 -9.28 -14.84 -7.68
CA GLU A 13 -9.61 -14.14 -6.46
C GLU A 13 -8.56 -13.07 -6.14
N THR A 14 -7.27 -13.41 -6.16
CA THR A 14 -6.19 -12.44 -5.92
C THR A 14 -6.29 -11.25 -6.88
N ARG A 15 -6.55 -11.49 -8.17
CA ARG A 15 -6.71 -10.40 -9.15
C ARG A 15 -7.92 -9.54 -8.81
N ASP A 16 -9.05 -10.14 -8.47
CA ASP A 16 -10.28 -9.41 -8.18
C ASP A 16 -10.11 -8.53 -6.92
N TRP A 17 -9.41 -9.00 -5.89
CA TRP A 17 -9.04 -8.19 -4.72
C TRP A 17 -8.12 -7.01 -5.08
N LEU A 18 -7.11 -7.23 -5.94
CA LEU A 18 -6.23 -6.15 -6.41
C LEU A 18 -7.00 -5.11 -7.22
N GLN A 19 -7.88 -5.55 -8.11
CA GLN A 19 -8.73 -4.67 -8.92
C GLN A 19 -9.72 -3.87 -8.07
N ALA A 20 -10.24 -4.47 -6.98
CA ALA A 20 -11.10 -3.75 -6.05
C ALA A 20 -10.36 -2.60 -5.36
N ILE A 21 -9.14 -2.83 -4.89
CA ILE A 21 -8.31 -1.77 -4.28
C ILE A 21 -7.96 -0.69 -5.29
N GLU A 22 -7.56 -1.07 -6.51
CA GLU A 22 -7.28 -0.11 -7.60
C GLU A 22 -8.50 0.75 -7.92
N SER A 23 -9.69 0.14 -7.98
CA SER A 23 -10.94 0.87 -8.20
C SER A 23 -11.21 1.86 -7.06
N VAL A 24 -11.01 1.49 -5.81
CA VAL A 24 -11.18 2.43 -4.69
C VAL A 24 -10.21 3.59 -4.78
N ILE A 25 -8.94 3.33 -5.11
CA ILE A 25 -7.93 4.40 -5.28
C ILE A 25 -8.38 5.37 -6.38
N ARG A 26 -8.90 4.85 -7.50
CA ARG A 26 -9.32 5.68 -8.65
C ARG A 26 -10.57 6.50 -8.36
N GLU A 27 -11.58 5.91 -7.71
CA GLU A 27 -12.90 6.54 -7.54
C GLU A 27 -13.02 7.31 -6.21
N GLU A 28 -12.40 6.83 -5.13
CA GLU A 28 -12.53 7.38 -3.76
C GLU A 28 -11.21 7.94 -3.20
N GLY A 29 -10.07 7.66 -3.84
CA GLY A 29 -8.76 8.20 -3.47
C GLY A 29 -7.94 7.33 -2.50
N VAL A 30 -6.69 7.74 -2.31
CA VAL A 30 -5.67 6.98 -1.54
C VAL A 30 -6.02 6.89 -0.05
N GLU A 31 -6.55 7.96 0.55
CA GLU A 31 -6.92 7.97 1.98
C GLU A 31 -7.98 6.92 2.30
N ARG A 32 -8.97 6.77 1.42
CA ARG A 32 -10.02 5.76 1.55
C ARG A 32 -9.46 4.35 1.42
N ALA A 33 -8.60 4.11 0.43
CA ALA A 33 -7.94 2.82 0.24
C ALA A 33 -7.10 2.44 1.46
N GLN A 34 -6.32 3.39 2.01
CA GLN A 34 -5.54 3.19 3.23
C GLN A 34 -6.45 2.78 4.41
N TYR A 35 -7.55 3.49 4.61
CA TYR A 35 -8.53 3.15 5.66
C TYR A 35 -9.07 1.72 5.52
N LEU A 36 -9.44 1.29 4.30
CA LEU A 36 -9.96 -0.07 4.07
C LEU A 36 -8.89 -1.14 4.33
N ILE A 37 -7.64 -0.89 3.92
CA ILE A 37 -6.52 -1.78 4.18
C ILE A 37 -6.29 -1.90 5.69
N ASP A 38 -6.33 -0.81 6.45
CA ASP A 38 -6.17 -0.83 7.90
C ASP A 38 -7.27 -1.65 8.59
N GLN A 39 -8.53 -1.53 8.13
CA GLN A 39 -9.63 -2.37 8.62
C GLN A 39 -9.40 -3.85 8.31
N LEU A 40 -9.00 -4.16 7.07
CA LEU A 40 -8.74 -5.53 6.64
C LEU A 40 -7.60 -6.18 7.44
N LEU A 41 -6.52 -5.44 7.68
CA LEU A 41 -5.39 -5.89 8.51
C LEU A 41 -5.81 -6.10 9.97
N SER A 42 -6.70 -5.24 10.50
CA SER A 42 -7.27 -5.40 11.84
C SER A 42 -8.06 -6.71 11.96
N GLU A 43 -8.92 -7.02 10.99
CA GLU A 43 -9.68 -8.28 10.97
C GLU A 43 -8.77 -9.50 10.78
N ALA A 44 -7.77 -9.42 9.89
CA ALA A 44 -6.81 -10.49 9.68
C ALA A 44 -6.04 -10.83 10.98
N ARG A 45 -5.64 -9.80 11.74
CA ARG A 45 -4.99 -9.99 13.06
C ARG A 45 -5.90 -10.70 14.05
N LYS A 46 -7.20 -10.37 14.10
CA LYS A 46 -8.19 -11.08 14.92
C LYS A 46 -8.30 -12.55 14.54
N GLY A 47 -8.18 -12.85 13.24
CA GLY A 47 -8.11 -14.22 12.70
C GLY A 47 -6.79 -14.96 12.94
N GLY A 48 -5.81 -14.36 13.64
CA GLY A 48 -4.52 -14.98 13.94
C GLY A 48 -3.49 -14.86 12.80
N VAL A 49 -3.76 -14.09 11.76
CA VAL A 49 -2.80 -13.80 10.69
C VAL A 49 -1.67 -12.94 11.27
N LYS A 50 -0.43 -13.43 11.16
CA LYS A 50 0.77 -12.67 11.57
C LYS A 50 1.08 -11.60 10.52
N VAL A 51 0.44 -10.45 10.66
CA VAL A 51 0.79 -9.24 9.90
C VAL A 51 2.03 -8.63 10.55
N ALA A 52 3.15 -8.50 9.81
CA ALA A 52 4.32 -7.80 10.31
C ALA A 52 3.96 -6.34 10.66
N ALA A 53 4.35 -5.88 11.85
CA ALA A 53 3.94 -4.60 12.44
C ALA A 53 4.49 -3.34 11.73
N GLY A 54 4.99 -3.45 10.49
CA GLY A 54 5.59 -2.36 9.73
C GLY A 54 4.60 -1.44 9.02
N ALA A 55 3.28 -1.66 9.15
CA ALA A 55 2.24 -0.93 8.42
C ALA A 55 2.10 0.56 8.77
N SER A 56 2.86 1.07 9.74
CA SER A 56 2.87 2.51 10.10
C SER A 56 4.02 3.31 9.47
N ALA A 57 4.92 2.66 8.73
CA ALA A 57 5.86 3.38 7.89
C ALA A 57 5.26 3.45 6.49
N GLY A 58 5.03 4.66 5.98
CA GLY A 58 4.81 4.84 4.54
C GLY A 58 5.91 4.13 3.75
N ASN A 59 5.67 3.91 2.45
CA ASN A 59 6.70 3.37 1.57
C ASN A 59 8.04 4.06 1.87
N TYR A 60 9.13 3.29 1.96
CA TYR A 60 10.46 3.83 2.22
C TYR A 60 10.98 4.56 0.97
N VAL A 61 10.31 5.66 0.66
CA VAL A 61 10.46 6.53 -0.50
C VAL A 61 10.25 7.96 -0.01
N ASN A 62 10.76 8.93 -0.77
CA ASN A 62 10.54 10.33 -0.47
C ASN A 62 9.02 10.62 -0.48
N THR A 63 8.54 11.26 0.57
CA THR A 63 7.12 11.66 0.68
C THR A 63 6.75 12.80 -0.28
N ILE A 64 7.76 13.52 -0.80
CA ILE A 64 7.61 14.56 -1.82
C ILE A 64 7.99 13.94 -3.16
N ALA A 65 7.07 13.99 -4.13
CA ALA A 65 7.36 13.58 -5.51
C ALA A 65 8.28 14.61 -6.18
N VAL A 66 9.06 14.19 -7.18
CA VAL A 66 9.99 15.08 -7.90
C VAL A 66 9.27 16.28 -8.53
N GLU A 67 8.01 16.10 -8.95
CA GLU A 67 7.16 17.14 -9.52
C GLU A 67 6.64 18.17 -8.49
N ASP A 68 6.61 17.78 -7.21
CA ASP A 68 6.22 18.62 -6.08
C ASP A 68 7.44 19.19 -5.33
N GLU A 69 8.65 18.87 -5.78
CA GLU A 69 9.88 19.34 -5.15
C GLU A 69 10.09 20.84 -5.46
N PRO A 70 10.19 21.72 -4.44
CA PRO A 70 10.37 23.15 -4.67
C PRO A 70 11.75 23.44 -5.26
N GLU A 71 11.87 24.55 -6.00
CA GLU A 71 13.18 25.00 -6.49
C GLU A 71 14.17 25.21 -5.33
N TYR A 72 15.38 24.70 -5.52
CA TYR A 72 16.43 24.86 -4.53
C TYR A 72 16.82 26.34 -4.39
N PRO A 73 16.74 26.94 -3.19
CA PRO A 73 16.89 28.38 -3.02
C PRO A 73 18.35 28.88 -3.06
N GLY A 74 19.33 27.97 -3.15
CA GLY A 74 20.76 28.28 -3.13
C GLY A 74 21.41 28.14 -4.51
N ASN A 75 22.70 28.49 -4.59
CA ASN A 75 23.51 28.13 -5.75
C ASN A 75 24.06 26.70 -5.55
N LEU A 76 23.94 25.87 -6.59
CA LEU A 76 24.41 24.47 -6.60
C LEU A 76 25.86 24.33 -7.09
N ASP A 77 26.51 25.44 -7.46
CA ASP A 77 27.93 25.52 -7.87
C ASP A 77 28.94 25.18 -6.76
#